data_AF-A0A8W8JBH7-F1
#
_entry.id   AF-A0A8W8JBH7-F1
#
_cell.length_a   1.000
_cell.length_b   1.000
_cell.length_c   1.000
_cell.angle_alpha   90.00
_cell.angle_beta   90.00
_cell.angle_gamma   90.00
#
_symmetry.space_group_name_H-M   'P 1'
#
loop_
_entity.id
_entity.type
_entity.pdbx_description
1 polymer ?
#
loop_
_entity_poly.entity_id
_entity_poly.type
_entity_poly.pdbx_seq_one_letter_code
_entity_poly.pdbx_strand_id
1 'polypeptide(L)'
;GELPSVIILDNLHHVGSLGEVFNGFLSVKYQKCPYIIGTMNQATCSTTNLQLHHNFRWVLCANHMEPVKGFLGRYLRRKLVEAEVRTGIRNNDLNKIIDWVPKVWLHLNKFLETHSSSDVTIGPRLFLSCPMEISGSKVWFTDLWNYSIVPYLLEAVREGLQVYGKRAPWEDPTDWVLESYPWATAKDEDPSLLKIRPEDVGYDTQGVISTSSGVALKSKSSDSTNHMEPSTDPLVRPPKNVSADTA
;
A
#
# COMPACT_ATOMS: atom_id res chain seq x y z
N GLY A 1 -21.36 -40.67 -13.18
CA GLY A 1 -20.14 -40.33 -12.42
C GLY A 1 -20.56 -39.54 -11.20
N GLU A 2 -19.86 -39.70 -10.09
CA GLU A 2 -20.12 -38.91 -8.88
C GLU A 2 -19.77 -37.43 -9.13
N LEU A 3 -20.63 -36.51 -8.71
CA LEU A 3 -20.38 -35.08 -8.84
C LEU A 3 -19.35 -34.63 -7.80
N PRO A 4 -18.46 -33.67 -8.11
CA PRO A 4 -17.55 -33.12 -7.13
C PRO A 4 -18.31 -32.42 -6.00
N SER A 5 -17.76 -32.41 -4.79
CA SER A 5 -18.33 -31.69 -3.66
C SER A 5 -18.06 -30.18 -3.73
N VAL A 6 -16.96 -29.76 -4.36
CA VAL A 6 -16.51 -28.37 -4.45
C VAL A 6 -15.96 -28.08 -5.85
N ILE A 7 -16.28 -26.91 -6.40
CA ILE A 7 -15.74 -26.34 -7.62
C ILE A 7 -15.04 -25.02 -7.25
N ILE A 8 -13.78 -24.88 -7.63
CA ILE A 8 -13.00 -23.65 -7.41
C ILE A 8 -12.88 -22.92 -8.75
N LEU A 9 -13.30 -21.66 -8.78
CA LEU A 9 -13.23 -20.79 -9.95
C LEU A 9 -12.32 -19.61 -9.64
N ASP A 10 -11.20 -19.53 -10.35
CA ASP A 10 -10.20 -18.50 -10.11
C ASP A 10 -10.42 -17.28 -11.02
N ASN A 11 -10.11 -16.08 -10.52
CA ASN A 11 -10.10 -14.83 -11.28
C ASN A 11 -11.42 -14.48 -11.98
N LEU A 12 -12.53 -14.63 -11.26
CA LEU A 12 -13.88 -14.37 -11.79
C LEU A 12 -14.07 -12.94 -12.33
N HIS A 13 -13.27 -11.97 -11.88
CA HIS A 13 -13.28 -10.59 -12.37
C HIS A 13 -12.88 -10.43 -13.85
N HIS A 14 -12.29 -11.46 -14.48
CA HIS A 14 -12.02 -11.46 -15.92
C HIS A 14 -13.21 -11.93 -16.77
N VAL A 15 -14.29 -12.41 -16.15
CA VAL A 15 -15.47 -12.92 -16.87
C VAL A 15 -16.46 -11.79 -17.08
N GLY A 16 -16.82 -11.53 -18.35
CA GLY A 16 -17.66 -10.39 -18.73
C GLY A 16 -19.10 -10.41 -18.15
N SER A 17 -19.71 -11.60 -18.00
CA SER A 17 -21.04 -11.74 -17.39
C SER A 17 -21.10 -13.01 -16.53
N LEU A 18 -20.74 -12.88 -15.25
CA LEU A 18 -20.84 -13.99 -14.30
C LEU A 18 -22.29 -14.45 -14.10
N GLY A 19 -23.25 -13.54 -14.21
CA GLY A 19 -24.67 -13.86 -14.09
C GLY A 19 -25.15 -14.87 -15.14
N GLU A 20 -24.75 -14.68 -16.41
CA GLU A 20 -25.10 -15.62 -17.49
C GLU A 20 -24.49 -17.01 -17.28
N VAL A 21 -23.23 -17.07 -16.82
CA VAL A 21 -22.57 -18.33 -16.50
C VAL A 21 -23.34 -19.09 -15.42
N PHE A 22 -23.84 -18.39 -14.41
CA PHE A 22 -24.52 -19.03 -13.29
C PHE A 22 -26.04 -19.20 -13.48
N ASN A 23 -26.65 -18.50 -14.43
CA ASN A 23 -28.09 -18.60 -14.72
C ASN A 23 -28.50 -20.02 -15.13
N GLY A 24 -27.62 -20.76 -15.81
CA GLY A 24 -27.84 -22.17 -16.15
C GLY A 24 -28.07 -23.08 -14.93
N PHE A 25 -27.60 -22.68 -13.74
CA PHE A 25 -27.73 -23.46 -12.51
C PHE A 25 -28.98 -23.12 -11.69
N LEU A 26 -29.69 -22.02 -11.99
CA LEU A 26 -30.87 -21.58 -11.22
C LEU A 26 -32.06 -22.55 -11.31
N SER A 27 -32.15 -23.32 -12.41
CA SER A 27 -33.22 -24.28 -12.65
C SER A 27 -32.94 -25.69 -12.11
N VAL A 28 -31.77 -25.88 -11.50
CA VAL A 28 -31.27 -27.19 -11.11
C VAL A 28 -31.88 -27.64 -9.79
N LYS A 29 -32.89 -28.52 -9.86
CA LYS A 29 -33.56 -29.14 -8.70
C LYS A 29 -32.78 -30.34 -8.12
N TYR A 30 -31.48 -30.22 -7.89
CA TYR A 30 -30.72 -31.30 -7.24
C TYR A 30 -30.69 -31.11 -5.72
N GLN A 31 -30.99 -32.18 -4.97
CA GLN A 31 -30.77 -32.23 -3.52
C GLN A 31 -29.27 -32.21 -3.15
N LYS A 32 -28.37 -32.35 -4.13
CA LYS A 32 -26.91 -32.39 -3.96
C LYS A 32 -26.24 -31.61 -5.10
N CYS A 33 -25.83 -30.36 -4.84
CA CYS A 33 -25.10 -29.50 -5.77
C CYS A 33 -23.70 -29.22 -5.18
N PRO A 34 -22.63 -29.15 -5.99
CA PRO A 34 -21.31 -28.72 -5.51
C PRO A 34 -21.35 -27.33 -4.88
N TYR A 35 -20.52 -27.12 -3.86
CA TYR A 35 -20.19 -25.76 -3.41
C TYR A 35 -19.29 -25.08 -4.44
N ILE A 36 -19.53 -23.81 -4.72
CA ILE A 36 -18.69 -23.01 -5.62
C ILE A 36 -17.90 -22.01 -4.77
N ILE A 37 -16.57 -22.03 -4.93
CA ILE A 37 -15.66 -21.05 -4.33
C ILE A 37 -15.06 -20.24 -5.47
N GLY A 38 -15.40 -18.96 -5.50
CA GLY A 38 -14.86 -18.00 -6.48
C GLY A 38 -13.77 -17.14 -5.87
N THR A 39 -12.71 -16.86 -6.61
CA THR A 39 -11.75 -15.79 -6.25
C THR A 39 -11.92 -14.61 -7.19
N MET A 40 -11.71 -13.40 -6.67
CA MET A 40 -11.55 -12.21 -7.50
C MET A 40 -10.76 -11.12 -6.81
N ASN A 41 -10.14 -10.26 -7.61
CA ASN A 41 -9.55 -9.02 -7.15
C ASN A 41 -10.67 -8.02 -6.81
N GLN A 42 -10.38 -7.07 -5.91
CA GLN A 42 -11.29 -6.02 -5.48
C GLN A 42 -11.51 -4.93 -6.56
N ALA A 43 -11.48 -5.31 -7.84
CA ALA A 43 -11.88 -4.43 -8.93
C ALA A 43 -13.41 -4.26 -8.92
N THR A 44 -13.89 -3.22 -9.59
CA THR A 44 -15.32 -2.86 -9.80
C THR A 44 -16.08 -3.90 -10.63
N CYS A 45 -16.04 -5.18 -10.24
CA CYS A 45 -16.88 -6.21 -10.82
C CYS A 45 -18.31 -6.05 -10.27
N SER A 46 -19.32 -6.45 -11.03
CA SER A 46 -20.74 -6.37 -10.66
C SER A 46 -21.08 -7.38 -9.54
N THR A 47 -20.60 -7.10 -8.33
CA THR A 47 -20.71 -7.96 -7.15
C THR A 47 -22.16 -8.17 -6.69
N THR A 48 -23.05 -7.22 -7.00
CA THR A 48 -24.46 -7.22 -6.60
C THR A 48 -25.26 -8.36 -7.24
N ASN A 49 -25.06 -8.64 -8.53
CA ASN A 49 -25.79 -9.71 -9.24
C ASN A 49 -25.50 -11.11 -8.65
N LEU A 50 -24.24 -11.37 -8.29
CA LEU A 50 -23.84 -12.65 -7.70
C LEU A 50 -24.43 -12.88 -6.30
N GLN A 51 -24.50 -11.82 -5.48
CA GLN A 51 -25.13 -11.90 -4.15
C GLN A 51 -26.62 -12.15 -4.28
N LEU A 52 -27.30 -11.34 -5.09
CA LEU A 52 -28.76 -11.29 -5.14
C LEU A 52 -29.37 -12.47 -5.88
N HIS A 53 -28.73 -12.93 -6.97
CA HIS A 53 -29.31 -13.94 -7.84
C HIS A 53 -28.66 -15.33 -7.71
N HIS A 54 -27.41 -15.42 -7.26
CA HIS A 54 -26.65 -16.68 -7.25
C HIS A 54 -26.18 -17.11 -5.85
N ASN A 55 -26.66 -16.45 -4.79
CA ASN A 55 -26.36 -16.79 -3.39
C ASN A 55 -24.87 -16.83 -3.02
N PHE A 56 -24.03 -16.07 -3.74
CA PHE A 56 -22.64 -15.93 -3.35
C PHE A 56 -22.52 -15.12 -2.05
N ARG A 57 -21.75 -15.66 -1.11
CA ARG A 57 -21.34 -14.95 0.12
C ARG A 57 -19.90 -14.49 -0.04
N TRP A 58 -19.68 -13.21 0.21
CA TRP A 58 -18.35 -12.61 0.08
C TRP A 58 -17.55 -12.81 1.34
N VAL A 59 -16.30 -13.20 1.15
CA VAL A 59 -15.29 -13.22 2.19
C VAL A 59 -14.19 -12.27 1.74
N LEU A 60 -14.07 -11.13 2.43
CA LEU A 60 -13.01 -10.17 2.16
C LEU A 60 -11.69 -10.68 2.75
N CYS A 61 -10.68 -10.82 1.90
CA CYS A 61 -9.33 -11.22 2.30
C CYS A 61 -8.36 -10.03 2.21
N ALA A 62 -8.62 -8.97 2.98
CA ALA A 62 -7.77 -7.79 3.01
C ALA A 62 -6.49 -8.04 3.84
N ASN A 63 -5.36 -7.47 3.43
CA ASN A 63 -4.06 -7.65 4.10
C ASN A 63 -4.06 -7.26 5.58
N HIS A 64 -4.82 -6.23 5.96
CA HIS A 64 -4.92 -5.74 7.33
C HIS A 64 -5.94 -6.50 8.21
N MET A 65 -6.63 -7.51 7.67
CA MET A 65 -7.67 -8.27 8.36
C MET A 65 -7.28 -9.72 8.60
N GLU A 66 -7.80 -10.34 9.66
CA GLU A 66 -7.74 -11.80 9.80
C GLU A 66 -8.63 -12.47 8.74
N PRO A 67 -8.21 -13.63 8.19
CA PRO A 67 -7.06 -14.42 8.60
C PRO A 67 -5.72 -14.00 7.97
N VAL A 68 -5.71 -13.05 7.03
CA VAL A 68 -4.52 -12.69 6.23
C VAL A 68 -3.43 -12.06 7.09
N LYS A 69 -3.81 -11.14 7.98
CA LYS A 69 -2.88 -10.43 8.88
C LYS A 69 -1.97 -11.39 9.67
N GLY A 70 -2.53 -12.47 10.23
CA GLY A 70 -1.77 -13.48 10.96
C GLY A 70 -1.19 -14.60 10.09
N PHE A 71 -1.52 -14.67 8.79
CA PHE A 71 -1.13 -15.78 7.92
C PHE A 71 0.38 -15.91 7.79
N LEU A 72 1.09 -14.83 7.48
CA LEU A 72 2.54 -14.87 7.24
C LEU A 72 3.30 -15.41 8.46
N GLY A 73 2.98 -14.94 9.66
CA GLY A 73 3.59 -15.44 10.89
C GLY A 73 3.29 -16.91 11.14
N ARG A 74 2.03 -17.36 10.97
CA ARG A 74 1.68 -18.78 11.12
C ARG A 74 2.40 -19.67 10.10
N TYR A 75 2.48 -19.22 8.84
CA TYR A 75 3.14 -19.95 7.77
C TYR A 75 4.65 -20.10 8.02
N LEU A 76 5.35 -19.01 8.34
CA LEU A 76 6.79 -19.05 8.56
C LEU A 76 7.16 -19.84 9.82
N ARG A 77 6.39 -19.69 10.91
CA ARG A 77 6.57 -20.51 12.12
C ARG A 77 6.37 -22.00 11.86
N ARG A 78 5.34 -22.38 11.09
CA ARG A 78 5.14 -23.77 10.69
C ARG A 78 6.34 -24.29 9.88
N LYS A 79 6.79 -23.53 8.88
CA LYS A 79 7.94 -23.90 8.05
C LYS A 79 9.24 -24.02 8.86
N LEU A 80 9.42 -23.19 9.90
CA LEU A 80 10.52 -23.30 10.85
C LEU A 80 10.44 -24.60 11.65
N VAL A 81 9.29 -24.90 12.26
CA VAL A 81 9.09 -26.15 13.01
C VAL A 81 9.34 -27.37 12.14
N GLU A 82 8.85 -27.38 10.90
CA GLU A 82 9.11 -28.47 9.94
C GLU A 82 10.62 -28.62 9.61
N ALA A 83 11.37 -27.53 9.59
CA ALA A 83 12.82 -27.56 9.41
C ALA A 83 13.54 -28.09 10.65
N GLU A 84 13.18 -27.62 11.85
CA GLU A 84 13.77 -28.07 13.13
C GLU A 84 13.51 -29.56 13.39
N VAL A 85 12.32 -30.08 13.04
CA VAL A 85 12.01 -31.51 13.14
C VAL A 85 12.87 -32.34 12.20
N ARG A 86 13.13 -31.83 10.98
CA ARG A 86 13.94 -32.54 9.98
C ARG A 86 15.44 -32.56 10.33
N THR A 87 15.95 -31.47 10.92
CA THR A 87 17.38 -31.36 11.27
C THR A 87 17.69 -31.82 12.70
N GLY A 88 16.69 -31.85 13.58
CA GLY A 88 16.87 -32.09 15.02
C GLY A 88 17.49 -30.90 15.77
N ILE A 89 17.65 -29.74 15.12
CA ILE A 89 18.33 -28.57 15.68
C ILE A 89 17.35 -27.42 15.81
N ARG A 90 17.26 -26.85 17.03
CA ARG A 90 16.54 -25.60 17.28
C ARG A 90 17.48 -24.41 17.17
N ASN A 91 17.01 -23.32 16.56
CA ASN A 91 17.82 -22.12 16.40
C ASN A 91 17.04 -20.88 16.89
N ASN A 92 17.42 -20.37 18.06
CA ASN A 92 16.75 -19.22 18.67
C ASN A 92 16.96 -17.91 17.89
N ASP A 93 18.08 -17.74 17.19
CA ASP A 93 18.32 -16.54 16.39
C ASP A 93 17.49 -16.56 15.11
N LEU A 94 17.31 -17.75 14.50
CA LEU A 94 16.37 -17.93 13.40
C LEU A 94 14.92 -17.66 13.83
N ASN A 95 14.54 -18.06 15.05
CA ASN A 95 13.21 -17.73 15.60
C ASN A 95 12.97 -16.21 15.65
N LYS A 96 13.97 -15.41 16.06
CA LYS A 96 13.87 -13.93 16.07
C LYS A 96 13.62 -13.38 14.66
N ILE A 97 14.34 -13.90 13.66
CA ILE A 97 14.19 -13.50 12.25
C ILE A 97 12.77 -13.84 11.76
N ILE A 98 12.30 -15.06 12.02
CA ILE A 98 10.97 -15.53 11.62
C ILE A 98 9.84 -14.74 12.28
N ASP A 99 10.02 -14.30 13.52
CA ASP A 99 9.07 -13.42 14.21
C ASP A 99 9.16 -11.95 13.75
N TRP A 100 10.31 -11.54 13.20
CA TRP A 100 10.54 -10.19 12.72
C TRP A 100 9.97 -9.96 11.32
N VAL A 101 10.11 -10.92 10.40
CA VAL A 101 9.63 -10.79 9.01
C VAL A 101 8.16 -10.34 8.89
N PRO A 102 7.19 -10.92 9.64
CA PRO A 102 5.81 -10.44 9.61
C PRO A 102 5.64 -9.00 10.10
N LYS A 103 6.51 -8.53 11.02
CA LYS A 103 6.46 -7.15 11.53
C LYS A 103 6.90 -6.15 10.47
N VAL A 104 7.93 -6.49 9.68
CA VAL A 104 8.33 -5.70 8.50
C VAL A 104 7.17 -5.58 7.53
N TRP A 105 6.55 -6.70 7.17
CA TRP A 105 5.42 -6.71 6.26
C TRP A 105 4.27 -5.81 6.75
N LEU A 106 3.93 -5.86 8.03
CA LEU A 106 2.93 -4.98 8.64
C LEU A 106 3.36 -3.50 8.64
N HIS A 107 4.63 -3.23 8.96
CA HIS A 107 5.19 -1.88 8.95
C HIS A 107 5.09 -1.24 7.56
N LEU A 108 5.48 -1.98 6.51
CA LEU A 108 5.39 -1.56 5.12
C LEU A 108 3.95 -1.29 4.69
N ASN A 109 3.01 -2.15 5.05
CA ASN A 109 1.61 -1.95 4.71
C ASN A 109 1.01 -0.73 5.43
N LYS A 110 1.38 -0.49 6.69
CA LYS A 110 0.98 0.72 7.40
C LYS A 110 1.54 1.98 6.72
N PHE A 111 2.79 1.93 6.26
CA PHE A 111 3.41 3.03 5.51
C PHE A 111 2.64 3.32 4.20
N LEU A 112 2.33 2.28 3.42
CA LEU A 112 1.54 2.39 2.19
C LEU A 112 0.13 2.94 2.41
N GLU A 113 -0.57 2.47 3.43
CA GLU A 113 -1.90 2.98 3.81
C GLU A 113 -1.86 4.46 4.21
N THR A 114 -0.77 4.90 4.83
CA THR A 114 -0.57 6.28 5.29
C THR A 114 -0.31 7.23 4.12
N HIS A 115 0.55 6.84 3.18
CA HIS A 115 0.99 7.70 2.08
C HIS A 115 0.24 7.48 0.76
N SER A 116 -0.53 6.41 0.62
CA SER A 116 -1.29 6.07 -0.59
C SER A 116 -2.67 5.50 -0.25
N SER A 117 -2.92 4.19 -0.39
CA SER A 117 -4.23 3.57 -0.10
C SER A 117 -4.08 2.11 0.34
N SER A 118 -5.17 1.50 0.85
CA SER A 118 -5.21 0.07 1.18
C SER A 118 -5.06 -0.84 -0.04
N ASP A 119 -5.40 -0.34 -1.23
CA ASP A 119 -5.44 -1.11 -2.47
C ASP A 119 -4.05 -1.38 -3.04
N VAL A 120 -3.06 -0.59 -2.62
CA VAL A 120 -1.64 -0.75 -2.97
C VAL A 120 -0.84 -1.45 -1.87
N THR A 121 -1.51 -2.12 -0.93
CA THR A 121 -0.80 -2.89 0.10
C THR A 121 -0.16 -4.16 -0.48
N ILE A 122 0.98 -4.54 0.07
CA ILE A 122 1.74 -5.71 -0.35
C ILE A 122 1.11 -6.96 0.28
N GLY A 123 0.80 -7.96 -0.53
CA GLY A 123 0.38 -9.28 -0.05
C GLY A 123 1.55 -10.08 0.56
N PRO A 124 1.30 -11.06 1.44
CA PRO A 124 2.35 -11.79 2.15
C PRO A 124 3.23 -12.68 1.25
N ARG A 125 2.83 -12.87 -0.02
CA ARG A 125 3.47 -13.80 -0.97
C ARG A 125 4.98 -13.58 -1.10
N LEU A 126 5.43 -12.33 -1.17
CA LEU A 126 6.85 -11.98 -1.29
C LEU A 126 7.70 -12.51 -0.13
N PHE A 127 7.10 -12.67 1.05
CA PHE A 127 7.81 -13.06 2.27
C PHE A 127 7.78 -14.58 2.53
N LEU A 128 6.94 -15.36 1.81
CA LEU A 128 6.79 -16.81 2.03
C LEU A 128 8.06 -17.61 1.66
N SER A 129 8.90 -17.06 0.79
CA SER A 129 10.15 -17.69 0.36
C SER A 129 11.29 -17.54 1.38
N CYS A 130 11.09 -16.84 2.50
CA CYS A 130 12.12 -16.64 3.53
C CYS A 130 12.87 -17.95 3.86
N PRO A 131 14.21 -18.01 3.67
CA PRO A 131 15.02 -19.18 3.97
C PRO A 131 15.03 -19.55 5.46
N MET A 132 15.11 -20.85 5.77
CA MET A 132 15.24 -21.36 7.15
C MET A 132 16.71 -21.48 7.56
N GLU A 133 17.46 -20.43 7.28
CA GLU A 133 18.90 -20.31 7.56
C GLU A 133 19.23 -18.83 7.80
N ILE A 134 20.09 -18.54 8.77
CA ILE A 134 20.42 -17.16 9.17
C ILE A 134 21.10 -16.41 8.02
N SER A 135 22.18 -16.96 7.45
CA SER A 135 22.93 -16.31 6.36
C SER A 135 22.08 -16.16 5.10
N GLY A 136 21.37 -17.23 4.72
CA GLY A 136 20.49 -17.22 3.55
C GLY A 136 19.34 -16.21 3.68
N SER A 137 18.74 -16.09 4.87
CA SER A 137 17.66 -15.12 5.11
C SER A 137 18.14 -13.67 5.11
N LYS A 138 19.37 -13.39 5.54
CA LYS A 138 19.98 -12.05 5.45
C LYS A 138 20.12 -11.62 3.98
N VAL A 139 20.79 -12.45 3.17
CA VAL A 139 20.99 -12.17 1.74
C VAL A 139 19.65 -12.01 1.02
N TRP A 140 18.73 -12.96 1.25
CA TRP A 140 17.39 -12.91 0.68
C TRP A 140 16.65 -11.62 1.05
N PHE A 141 16.72 -11.18 2.30
CA PHE A 141 16.02 -9.97 2.73
C PHE A 141 16.63 -8.72 2.09
N THR A 142 17.96 -8.62 2.01
CA THR A 142 18.64 -7.52 1.31
C THR A 142 18.21 -7.43 -0.15
N ASP A 143 18.17 -8.56 -0.86
CA ASP A 143 17.75 -8.59 -2.26
C ASP A 143 16.27 -8.22 -2.42
N LEU A 144 15.40 -8.80 -1.58
CA LEU A 144 13.98 -8.48 -1.57
C LEU A 144 13.75 -6.99 -1.31
N TRP A 145 14.47 -6.42 -0.34
CA TRP A 145 14.37 -5.02 0.03
C TRP A 145 14.78 -4.11 -1.13
N ASN A 146 15.99 -4.30 -1.66
CA ASN A 146 16.60 -3.41 -2.63
C ASN A 146 15.96 -3.50 -4.02
N TYR A 147 15.58 -4.70 -4.45
CA TYR A 147 15.14 -4.93 -5.84
C TYR A 147 13.63 -5.02 -5.99
N SER A 148 12.87 -5.26 -4.91
CA SER A 148 11.41 -5.40 -4.98
C SER A 148 10.67 -4.40 -4.10
N ILE A 149 11.02 -4.30 -2.81
CA ILE A 149 10.28 -3.46 -1.86
C ILE A 149 10.52 -1.98 -2.16
N VAL A 150 11.77 -1.53 -2.19
CA VAL A 150 12.10 -0.10 -2.37
C VAL A 150 11.56 0.45 -3.70
N PRO A 151 11.75 -0.21 -4.87
CA PRO A 151 11.16 0.26 -6.12
C PRO A 151 9.63 0.39 -6.05
N TYR A 152 8.94 -0.59 -5.44
CA TYR A 152 7.49 -0.55 -5.29
C TYR A 152 7.02 0.59 -4.39
N LEU A 153 7.66 0.79 -3.24
CA LEU A 153 7.32 1.87 -2.30
C LEU A 153 7.51 3.24 -2.97
N LEU A 154 8.59 3.43 -3.72
CA LEU A 154 8.85 4.67 -4.46
C LEU A 154 7.71 4.98 -5.44
N GLU A 155 7.28 4.00 -6.22
CA GLU A 155 6.20 4.16 -7.19
C GLU A 155 4.85 4.41 -6.50
N ALA A 156 4.47 3.56 -5.53
CA ALA A 156 3.20 3.65 -4.83
C ALA A 156 3.03 4.97 -4.05
N VAL A 157 4.12 5.51 -3.47
CA VAL A 157 4.09 6.81 -2.79
C VAL A 157 4.04 7.96 -3.79
N ARG A 158 4.77 7.91 -4.91
CA ARG A 158 4.68 8.95 -5.96
C ARG A 158 3.26 9.05 -6.51
N GLU A 159 2.65 7.91 -6.83
CA GLU A 159 1.25 7.87 -7.28
C GLU A 159 0.30 8.34 -6.17
N GLY A 160 0.50 7.88 -4.94
CA GLY A 160 -0.28 8.31 -3.78
C GLY A 160 -0.23 9.82 -3.58
N LEU A 161 0.95 10.44 -3.74
CA LEU A 161 1.13 11.88 -3.63
C LEU A 161 0.42 12.64 -4.77
N GLN A 162 0.43 12.12 -5.99
CA GLN A 162 -0.28 12.71 -7.13
C GLN A 162 -1.80 12.65 -6.95
N VAL A 163 -2.32 11.53 -6.42
CA VAL A 163 -3.77 11.30 -6.29
C VAL A 163 -4.34 11.97 -5.05
N TYR A 164 -3.66 11.85 -3.91
CA TYR A 164 -4.18 12.26 -2.59
C TYR A 164 -3.47 13.46 -1.98
N GLY A 165 -2.35 13.91 -2.55
CA GLY A 165 -1.50 14.92 -1.95
C GLY A 165 -0.77 14.41 -0.70
N LYS A 166 -0.15 15.34 0.05
CA LYS A 166 0.61 15.01 1.26
C LYS A 166 -0.34 14.68 2.41
N ARG A 167 -0.39 13.40 2.80
CA ARG A 167 -1.30 12.89 3.86
C ARG A 167 -0.68 12.86 5.25
N ALA A 168 0.65 12.76 5.37
CA ALA A 168 1.37 12.65 6.63
C ALA A 168 2.76 13.32 6.57
N PRO A 169 3.46 13.52 7.71
CA PRO A 169 4.91 13.78 7.70
C PRO A 169 5.68 12.64 7.02
N TRP A 170 6.89 12.93 6.50
CA TRP A 170 7.74 11.91 5.91
C TRP A 170 8.50 11.15 7.01
N GLU A 171 8.47 9.83 6.94
CA GLU A 171 9.27 8.92 7.76
C GLU A 171 9.80 7.80 6.85
N ASP A 172 11.12 7.63 6.76
CA ASP A 172 11.70 6.57 5.92
C ASP A 172 11.47 5.19 6.57
N PRO A 173 10.73 4.26 5.93
CA PRO A 173 10.49 2.93 6.48
C PRO A 173 11.78 2.12 6.66
N THR A 174 12.87 2.48 5.97
CA THR A 174 14.18 1.84 6.16
C THR A 174 14.72 2.09 7.57
N ASP A 175 14.42 3.22 8.22
CA ASP A 175 14.96 3.53 9.54
C ASP A 175 14.47 2.54 10.61
N TRP A 176 13.18 2.20 10.60
CA TRP A 176 12.63 1.18 11.51
C TRP A 176 13.22 -0.22 11.24
N VAL A 177 13.45 -0.55 9.96
CA VAL A 177 14.04 -1.83 9.56
C VAL A 177 15.48 -1.95 10.07
N LEU A 178 16.26 -0.87 9.99
CA LEU A 178 17.63 -0.82 10.51
C LEU A 178 17.66 -0.86 12.04
N GLU A 179 16.79 -0.12 12.72
CA GLU A 179 16.70 -0.12 14.19
C GLU A 179 16.36 -1.52 14.75
N SER A 180 15.50 -2.26 14.05
CA SER A 180 15.02 -3.58 14.49
C SER A 180 15.74 -4.76 13.82
N TYR A 181 16.87 -4.52 13.15
CA TYR A 181 17.53 -5.47 12.25
C TYR A 181 18.00 -6.74 12.99
N PRO A 182 17.42 -7.93 12.70
CA PRO A 182 17.61 -9.11 13.56
C PRO A 182 18.95 -9.83 13.34
N TRP A 183 19.67 -9.50 12.26
CA TRP A 183 20.98 -10.10 11.94
C TRP A 183 22.17 -9.33 12.49
N ALA A 184 21.97 -8.19 13.15
CA ALA A 184 23.08 -7.39 13.67
C ALA A 184 23.82 -8.14 14.78
N THR A 185 25.09 -8.46 14.54
CA THR A 185 26.06 -8.78 15.60
C THR A 185 27.07 -7.64 15.68
N ALA A 186 27.70 -7.44 16.85
CA ALA A 186 28.59 -6.30 17.13
C ALA A 186 29.84 -6.16 16.21
N LYS A 187 29.98 -7.00 15.18
CA LYS A 187 31.09 -7.03 14.23
C LYS A 187 30.66 -7.04 12.75
N ASP A 188 29.37 -7.05 12.46
CA ASP A 188 28.89 -7.05 11.07
C ASP A 188 28.90 -5.65 10.47
N GLU A 189 29.29 -5.55 9.20
CA GLU A 189 29.14 -4.34 8.38
C GLU A 189 27.67 -3.92 8.33
N ASP A 190 27.44 -2.59 8.25
CA ASP A 190 26.10 -2.02 8.12
C ASP A 190 25.36 -2.69 6.96
N PRO A 191 24.09 -3.08 7.14
CA PRO A 191 23.34 -3.74 6.10
C PRO A 191 23.13 -2.78 4.92
N SER A 192 23.44 -3.27 3.71
CA SER A 192 23.36 -2.51 2.46
C SER A 192 21.91 -2.33 1.97
N LEU A 193 21.02 -1.84 2.84
CA LEU A 193 19.62 -1.56 2.52
C LEU A 193 19.48 -0.17 1.91
N LEU A 194 18.80 -0.09 0.78
CA LEU A 194 18.45 1.19 0.16
C LEU A 194 17.49 1.97 1.06
N LYS A 195 17.80 3.25 1.23
CA LYS A 195 16.94 4.24 1.89
C LYS A 195 15.98 4.87 0.91
N ILE A 196 14.83 5.32 1.41
CA ILE A 196 13.84 6.05 0.60
C ILE A 196 13.87 7.50 1.06
N ARG A 197 14.38 8.38 0.20
CA ARG A 197 14.51 9.79 0.55
C ARG A 197 13.26 10.55 0.12
N PRO A 198 12.87 11.61 0.84
CA PRO A 198 11.68 12.38 0.50
C PRO A 198 11.75 12.97 -0.91
N GLU A 199 12.94 13.37 -1.38
CA GLU A 199 13.14 13.87 -2.74
C GLU A 199 12.88 12.79 -3.80
N ASP A 200 13.15 11.52 -3.51
CA ASP A 200 12.96 10.43 -4.46
C ASP A 200 11.47 10.22 -4.76
N VAL A 201 10.56 10.61 -3.86
CA VAL A 201 9.11 10.50 -4.06
C VAL A 201 8.41 11.84 -4.33
N GLY A 202 9.17 12.94 -4.39
CA GLY A 202 8.63 14.29 -4.61
C GLY A 202 8.06 14.98 -3.36
N TYR A 203 8.31 14.46 -2.16
CA TYR A 203 7.76 14.99 -0.90
C TYR A 203 8.24 16.42 -0.57
N ASP A 204 9.45 16.78 -1.02
CA ASP A 204 10.06 18.09 -0.78
C ASP A 204 9.65 19.16 -1.81
N THR A 205 9.07 18.75 -2.94
CA THR A 205 8.76 19.67 -4.04
C THR A 205 7.48 20.49 -3.82
N GLN A 206 6.63 20.09 -2.87
CA GLN A 206 5.36 20.78 -2.59
C GLN A 206 5.44 21.86 -1.50
N GLY A 207 6.62 22.17 -0.97
CA GLY A 207 6.84 23.15 0.10
C GLY A 207 7.16 24.58 -0.34
N VAL A 208 7.31 24.85 -1.64
CA VAL A 208 7.79 26.16 -2.15
C VAL A 208 6.83 26.79 -3.16
N ILE A 209 5.52 26.75 -2.87
CA ILE A 209 4.57 27.73 -3.43
C ILE A 209 3.79 28.35 -2.27
N SER A 210 4.54 29.05 -1.42
CA SER A 210 4.01 29.96 -0.41
C SER A 210 4.79 31.26 -0.52
N THR A 211 4.23 32.19 -1.29
CA THR A 211 4.39 33.65 -1.16
C THR A 211 5.77 34.15 -0.74
N SER A 212 6.56 34.53 -1.74
CA SER A 212 7.63 35.52 -1.58
C SER A 212 7.05 36.83 -1.03
N SER A 213 7.15 37.08 0.28
CA SER A 213 6.99 38.40 0.91
C SER A 213 7.54 38.38 2.33
N GLY A 214 8.58 39.17 2.60
CA GLY A 214 8.85 39.67 3.94
C GLY A 214 10.15 39.24 4.62
N VAL A 215 11.31 39.48 3.98
CA VAL A 215 12.56 39.64 4.75
C VAL A 215 12.50 41.01 5.43
N ALA A 216 12.26 41.01 6.74
CA ALA A 216 12.43 42.18 7.59
C ALA A 216 13.92 42.37 7.91
N LEU A 217 14.54 43.40 7.35
CA LEU A 217 15.84 43.91 7.79
C LEU A 217 15.70 45.39 8.18
N LYS A 218 15.99 45.65 9.47
CA LYS A 218 16.11 46.99 10.07
C LYS A 218 17.45 47.60 9.66
N SER A 219 17.44 48.81 9.10
CA SER A 219 18.57 49.75 9.22
C SER A 219 18.15 51.22 9.07
N LYS A 220 18.62 51.99 10.06
CA LYS A 220 18.65 53.44 10.33
C LYS A 220 18.55 54.45 9.15
N SER A 221 17.67 55.44 9.39
CA SER A 221 17.77 56.90 9.20
C SER A 221 18.83 57.52 8.27
N SER A 222 18.37 58.30 7.27
CA SER A 222 18.90 59.63 6.94
C SER A 222 17.91 60.45 6.10
N ASP A 223 17.87 61.73 6.46
CA ASP A 223 17.10 62.89 5.99
C ASP A 223 16.94 63.06 4.47
N SER A 224 15.81 63.62 4.03
CA SER A 224 15.71 64.78 3.10
C SER A 224 14.31 64.91 2.49
N THR A 225 13.75 66.11 2.67
CA THR A 225 12.50 66.68 2.17
C THR A 225 12.32 66.66 0.65
N ASN A 226 11.09 66.43 0.17
CA ASN A 226 10.39 67.35 -0.75
C ASN A 226 8.90 67.04 -0.97
N HIS A 227 8.15 68.12 -1.13
CA HIS A 227 6.71 68.31 -1.28
C HIS A 227 6.07 67.65 -2.52
N MET A 228 4.81 67.19 -2.40
CA MET A 228 3.56 67.85 -2.86
C MET A 228 2.48 66.81 -3.30
N GLU A 229 1.28 66.99 -2.74
CA GLU A 229 -0.03 66.33 -2.95
C GLU A 229 -0.67 66.54 -4.36
N PRO A 230 -1.93 66.09 -4.68
CA PRO A 230 -2.73 64.93 -4.21
C PRO A 230 -3.55 64.20 -5.34
N SER A 231 -4.30 63.16 -4.92
CA SER A 231 -5.65 62.74 -5.39
C SER A 231 -5.88 62.23 -6.82
N THR A 232 -6.34 60.97 -6.95
CA THR A 232 -7.76 60.59 -7.11
C THR A 232 -7.91 59.12 -7.52
N ASP A 233 -8.67 58.38 -6.71
CA ASP A 233 -9.31 57.10 -7.06
C ASP A 233 -10.66 57.40 -7.73
N PRO A 234 -11.12 56.61 -8.71
CA PRO A 234 -12.47 56.07 -8.55
C PRO A 234 -12.62 54.61 -8.98
N LEU A 235 -13.08 53.80 -8.01
CA LEU A 235 -13.95 52.65 -8.18
C LEU A 235 -15.07 52.88 -9.23
N VAL A 236 -15.40 51.82 -9.99
CA VAL A 236 -16.73 51.14 -10.04
C VAL A 236 -16.85 50.28 -11.31
N ARG A 237 -16.95 48.95 -11.15
CA ARG A 237 -17.54 47.99 -12.13
C ARG A 237 -19.08 48.06 -12.02
N PRO A 238 -19.87 47.65 -13.04
CA PRO A 238 -20.33 46.25 -13.14
C PRO A 238 -20.61 45.73 -14.58
N PRO A 239 -20.95 44.43 -14.77
CA PRO A 239 -20.96 43.75 -16.05
C PRO A 239 -22.31 43.85 -16.77
N LYS A 240 -22.30 43.71 -18.11
CA LYS A 240 -23.51 43.56 -18.92
C LYS A 240 -23.85 42.08 -19.10
N ASN A 241 -24.97 41.67 -18.51
CA ASN A 241 -25.77 40.53 -18.98
C ASN A 241 -26.38 40.89 -20.34
N VAL A 242 -26.38 39.94 -21.28
CA VAL A 242 -27.35 39.91 -22.38
C VAL A 242 -27.92 38.50 -22.46
N SER A 243 -29.24 38.46 -22.28
CA SER A 243 -30.10 37.29 -22.33
C SER A 243 -30.26 36.73 -23.74
N ALA A 244 -30.75 35.50 -23.75
CA ALA A 244 -31.28 34.73 -24.88
C ALA A 244 -32.26 35.51 -25.77
N ASP A 245 -32.34 35.10 -27.03
CA ASP A 245 -33.63 34.73 -27.61
C ASP A 245 -33.53 33.85 -28.87
N THR A 246 -34.35 32.79 -28.84
CA THR A 246 -35.14 32.12 -29.91
C THR A 246 -34.59 31.87 -31.32
N ALA A 247 -34.50 30.60 -31.72
CA ALA A 247 -35.45 29.89 -32.60
C ALA A 247 -34.97 28.46 -32.89
#